data_AF-A0A7V3PRM9-F1
#
_entry.id   AF-A0A7V3PRM9-F1
#
_cell.length_a   1.000
_cell.length_b   1.000
_cell.length_c   1.000
_cell.angle_alpha   90.00
_cell.angle_beta   90.00
_cell.angle_gamma   90.00
#
_symmetry.space_group_name_H-M   'P 1'
#
loop_
_entity.id
_entity.type
_entity.pdbx_description
1 polymer ?
#
loop_
_entity_poly.entity_id
_entity_poly.type
_entity_poly.pdbx_seq_one_letter_code
_entity_poly.pdbx_strand_id
1 'polypeptide(L)'
;VPVRPLIHHILCNRLDYRNFTILYGMRRPEEMLFRDEIKEWQESDAVDLRLTVDRPHPEWSGHVGVITTLFPELEVDAPNTRVVIVGPPIMFRFVIIECRNKGIADEHLILSLERQMKCGVGKCGHCQMNNKYVCQDGPVFTYQELKHLWEAI
;
A
#
# COMPACT_ATOMS: atom_id res chain seq x y z
N VAL A 1 -5.13 6.74 4.57
CA VAL A 1 -6.08 7.72 3.98
C VAL A 1 -6.48 7.36 2.55
N PRO A 2 -5.60 7.30 1.54
CA PRO A 2 -6.00 7.08 0.14
C PRO A 2 -6.61 5.70 -0.14
N VAL A 3 -6.18 4.66 0.59
CA VAL A 3 -6.73 3.30 0.48
C VAL A 3 -8.01 3.07 1.28
N ARG A 4 -8.43 4.03 2.13
CA ARG A 4 -9.58 3.83 3.02
C ARG A 4 -10.88 3.51 2.25
N PRO A 5 -11.25 4.21 1.16
CA PRO A 5 -12.43 3.84 0.38
C PRO A 5 -12.37 2.43 -0.22
N LEU A 6 -11.18 1.99 -0.65
CA LEU A 6 -10.98 0.63 -1.16
C LEU A 6 -11.18 -0.41 -0.06
N ILE A 7 -10.63 -0.17 1.13
CA ILE A 7 -10.82 -1.04 2.30
C ILE A 7 -12.32 -1.17 2.62
N HIS A 8 -13.04 -0.05 2.72
CA HIS A 8 -14.48 -0.05 2.96
C HIS A 8 -15.26 -0.77 1.85
N HIS A 9 -14.88 -0.60 0.58
CA HIS A 9 -15.50 -1.32 -0.52
C HIS A 9 -15.32 -2.84 -0.40
N ILE A 10 -14.11 -3.30 -0.07
CA ILE A 10 -13.83 -4.73 0.14
C ILE A 10 -14.62 -5.27 1.32
N LEU A 11 -14.70 -4.52 2.43
CA LEU A 11 -15.48 -4.90 3.61
C LEU A 11 -16.99 -4.99 3.32
N CYS A 12 -17.54 -4.04 2.56
CA CYS A 12 -18.95 -4.07 2.17
C CYS A 12 -19.28 -5.26 1.24
N ASN A 13 -18.31 -5.72 0.46
CA ASN A 13 -18.45 -6.81 -0.51
C ASN A 13 -17.62 -8.02 -0.08
N ARG A 14 -17.51 -8.29 1.23
CA ARG A 14 -16.52 -9.23 1.79
C ARG A 14 -16.59 -10.63 1.19
N LEU A 15 -17.76 -11.09 0.76
CA LEU A 15 -17.98 -12.41 0.17
C LEU A 15 -17.32 -12.57 -1.22
N ASP A 16 -17.04 -11.47 -1.92
CA ASP A 16 -16.41 -11.48 -3.25
C ASP A 16 -14.89 -11.62 -3.19
N TYR A 17 -14.31 -11.47 -1.99
CA TYR A 17 -12.87 -11.49 -1.75
C TYR A 17 -12.48 -12.68 -0.90
N ARG A 18 -11.30 -13.26 -1.17
CA ARG A 18 -10.72 -14.34 -0.36
C ARG A 18 -10.12 -13.77 0.93
N ASN A 19 -8.85 -14.08 1.23
CA ASN A 19 -8.15 -13.48 2.36
C ASN A 19 -7.94 -11.99 2.08
N PHE A 20 -8.14 -11.17 3.12
CA PHE A 20 -7.93 -9.73 3.05
C PHE A 20 -7.00 -9.31 4.17
N THR A 21 -5.78 -8.92 3.81
CA THR A 21 -4.74 -8.52 4.75
C THR A 21 -4.44 -7.05 4.58
N ILE A 22 -4.30 -6.34 5.70
CA ILE A 22 -3.86 -4.94 5.73
C ILE A 22 -2.54 -4.87 6.49
N LEU A 23 -1.49 -4.40 5.81
CA LEU A 23 -0.24 -4.03 6.46
C LEU A 23 -0.23 -2.51 6.66
N TYR A 24 -0.15 -2.05 7.90
CA TYR A 24 -0.15 -0.63 8.21
C TYR A 24 1.04 -0.25 9.09
N GLY A 25 1.92 0.58 8.53
CA GLY A 25 3.09 1.13 9.21
C GLY A 25 2.89 2.59 9.58
N MET A 26 3.37 2.97 10.77
CA MET A 26 3.38 4.34 11.27
C MET A 26 4.69 4.64 11.99
N ARG A 27 5.07 5.92 12.10
CA ARG A 27 6.32 6.28 12.80
C ARG A 27 6.20 6.09 14.32
N ARG A 28 5.04 6.44 14.86
CA ARG A 28 4.68 6.33 16.28
C ARG A 28 3.20 5.99 16.42
N PRO A 29 2.78 5.33 17.51
CA PRO A 29 1.38 5.04 17.79
C PRO A 29 0.49 6.29 17.75
N GLU A 30 1.02 7.45 18.15
CA GLU A 30 0.25 8.70 18.15
C GLU A 30 -0.22 9.12 16.75
N GLU A 31 0.56 8.81 15.72
CA GLU A 31 0.29 9.14 14.31
C GLU A 31 -0.73 8.20 13.66
N MET A 32 -1.24 7.21 14.40
CA MET A 32 -2.28 6.31 13.93
C MET A 32 -3.55 7.08 13.56
N LEU A 33 -3.94 6.98 12.30
CA LEU A 33 -5.18 7.57 11.78
C LEU A 33 -6.32 6.56 11.86
N PHE A 34 -7.54 7.04 12.10
CA PHE A 34 -8.76 6.23 12.16
C PHE A 34 -8.69 5.10 13.21
N ARG A 35 -8.30 5.45 14.44
CA ARG A 35 -8.09 4.49 15.53
C ARG A 35 -9.32 3.63 15.82
N ASP A 36 -10.51 4.22 15.75
CA ASP A 36 -11.77 3.48 15.98
C ASP A 36 -11.97 2.40 14.91
N GLU A 37 -11.77 2.73 13.63
CA GLU A 37 -11.84 1.75 12.53
C GLU A 37 -10.76 0.67 12.63
N ILE A 38 -9.53 1.05 12.98
CA ILE A 38 -8.45 0.09 13.18
C ILE A 38 -8.81 -0.88 14.31
N LYS A 39 -9.36 -0.39 15.42
CA LYS A 39 -9.81 -1.23 16.53
C LYS A 39 -10.92 -2.18 16.09
N GLU A 40 -11.92 -1.69 15.33
CA GLU A 40 -12.97 -2.52 14.76
C GLU A 40 -12.40 -3.62 13.86
N TRP A 41 -11.38 -3.31 13.03
CA TRP A 41 -10.74 -4.30 12.16
C TRP A 41 -9.86 -5.29 12.94
N GLN A 42 -9.26 -4.89 14.07
CA GLN A 42 -8.52 -5.80 14.95
C GLN A 42 -9.43 -6.81 15.65
N GLU A 43 -10.67 -6.41 15.95
CA GLU A 43 -11.68 -7.27 16.60
C GLU A 43 -12.46 -8.12 15.59
N SER A 44 -12.28 -7.89 14.29
CA SER A 44 -13.02 -8.56 13.22
C SER A 44 -12.21 -9.67 12.54
N ASP A 45 -12.82 -10.85 12.38
CA ASP A 45 -12.24 -11.94 11.58
C ASP A 45 -12.24 -11.64 10.07
N ALA A 46 -12.84 -10.53 9.64
CA ALA A 46 -12.91 -10.17 8.22
C ALA A 46 -11.55 -9.69 7.66
N VAL A 47 -10.62 -9.26 8.52
CA VAL A 47 -9.35 -8.61 8.13
C VAL A 47 -8.18 -9.22 8.91
N ASP A 48 -7.13 -9.66 8.21
CA ASP A 48 -5.82 -9.88 8.84
C ASP A 48 -5.09 -8.53 8.92
N LEU A 49 -5.24 -7.83 10.05
CA LEU A 49 -4.63 -6.52 10.26
C LEU A 49 -3.29 -6.66 10.98
N ARG A 50 -2.21 -6.25 10.32
CA ARG A 50 -0.85 -6.23 10.89
C ARG A 50 -0.32 -4.82 10.96
N LEU A 51 0.09 -4.43 12.16
CA LEU A 51 0.53 -3.08 12.47
C LEU A 51 2.01 -3.08 12.87
N THR A 52 2.74 -2.06 12.44
CA THR A 52 4.12 -1.84 12.89
C THR A 52 4.41 -0.37 13.16
N VAL A 53 5.32 -0.13 14.10
CA VAL A 53 5.88 1.20 14.36
C VAL A 53 7.36 1.25 14.00
N ASP A 54 7.85 2.37 13.46
CA ASP A 54 9.27 2.49 13.09
C ASP A 54 10.22 2.36 14.28
N ARG A 55 9.80 2.80 15.48
CA ARG A 55 10.62 2.80 16.70
C ARG A 55 9.83 2.24 17.88
N PRO A 56 10.47 1.53 18.82
CA PRO A 56 9.81 1.09 20.04
C PRO A 56 9.16 2.26 20.78
N HIS A 57 7.96 2.05 21.30
CA HIS A 57 7.21 3.05 22.07
C HIS A 57 6.61 2.39 23.31
N PRO A 58 6.59 3.05 24.49
CA PRO A 58 6.04 2.46 25.73
C PRO A 58 4.58 2.02 25.60
N GLU A 59 3.81 2.71 24.77
CA GLU A 59 2.39 2.41 24.51
C GLU A 59 2.19 1.41 23.36
N TRP A 60 3.27 0.77 22.88
CA TRP A 60 3.24 -0.15 21.76
C TRP A 60 3.79 -1.53 22.13
N SER A 61 2.96 -2.55 21.97
CA SER A 61 3.32 -3.96 22.19
C SER A 61 3.38 -4.80 20.92
N GLY A 62 3.07 -4.21 19.75
CA GLY A 62 3.07 -4.91 18.46
C GLY A 62 4.45 -4.94 17.78
N HIS A 63 4.46 -5.22 16.46
CA HIS A 63 5.70 -5.27 15.69
C HIS A 63 6.42 -3.92 15.65
N VAL A 64 7.75 -3.95 15.64
CA VAL A 64 8.60 -2.78 15.53
C VAL A 64 9.52 -2.94 14.31
N GLY A 65 9.55 -1.91 13.47
CA GLY A 65 10.35 -1.85 12.26
C GLY A 65 9.55 -1.32 11.05
N VAL A 66 10.23 -1.23 9.91
CA VAL A 66 9.62 -0.86 8.63
C VAL A 66 8.60 -1.91 8.18
N ILE A 67 7.67 -1.53 7.31
CA ILE A 67 6.56 -2.41 6.88
C ILE A 67 6.99 -3.78 6.32
N THR A 68 8.20 -3.89 5.77
CA THR A 68 8.72 -5.16 5.23
C THR A 68 8.99 -6.20 6.31
N THR A 69 9.12 -5.82 7.58
CA THR A 69 9.26 -6.79 8.69
C THR A 69 8.01 -7.63 8.90
N LEU A 70 6.86 -7.22 8.36
CA LEU A 70 5.60 -7.96 8.43
C LEU A 70 5.46 -9.04 7.35
N PHE A 71 6.31 -9.00 6.30
CA PHE A 71 6.22 -9.93 5.17
C PHE A 71 6.62 -11.38 5.49
N PRO A 72 7.65 -11.68 6.30
CA PRO A 72 8.06 -13.07 6.56
C PRO A 72 6.93 -13.97 7.04
N GLU A 73 6.05 -13.45 7.89
CA GLU A 73 4.91 -14.18 8.48
C GLU A 73 3.66 -14.20 7.59
N LEU A 74 3.72 -13.60 6.40
CA LEU A 74 2.56 -13.48 5.52
C LEU A 74 2.45 -14.70 4.59
N GLU A 75 1.35 -15.43 4.68
CA GLU A 75 1.01 -16.48 3.73
C GLU A 75 0.26 -15.89 2.53
N VAL A 76 0.72 -16.20 1.32
CA VAL A 76 0.19 -15.58 0.08
C VAL A 76 -0.03 -16.64 -1.00
N ASP A 77 -1.26 -16.69 -1.53
CA ASP A 77 -1.60 -17.39 -2.77
C ASP A 77 -1.27 -16.47 -3.96
N ALA A 78 -0.01 -16.47 -4.38
CA ALA A 78 0.53 -15.48 -5.31
C ALA A 78 -0.23 -15.32 -6.65
N PRO A 79 -0.69 -16.40 -7.32
CA PRO A 79 -1.48 -16.28 -8.54
C PRO A 79 -2.82 -15.57 -8.36
N ASN A 80 -3.40 -15.59 -7.15
CA ASN A 80 -4.71 -15.00 -6.87
C ASN A 80 -4.64 -13.72 -6.03
N THR A 81 -3.43 -13.30 -5.64
CA THR A 81 -3.24 -12.14 -4.76
C THR A 81 -2.95 -10.89 -5.59
N ARG A 82 -3.67 -9.82 -5.27
CA ARG A 82 -3.38 -8.45 -5.74
C ARG A 82 -2.94 -7.61 -4.56
N VAL A 83 -1.95 -6.77 -4.76
CA VAL A 83 -1.36 -5.94 -3.70
C VAL A 83 -1.52 -4.48 -4.07
N VAL A 84 -2.11 -3.69 -3.18
CA VAL A 84 -2.20 -2.23 -3.33
C VAL A 84 -1.20 -1.58 -2.38
N ILE A 85 -0.27 -0.80 -2.93
CA ILE A 85 0.83 -0.19 -2.20
C ILE A 85 0.65 1.33 -2.25
N VAL A 86 0.51 1.93 -1.07
CA VAL A 86 0.43 3.39 -0.94
C VAL A 86 1.29 3.85 0.22
N GLY A 87 2.20 4.77 -0.06
CA GLY A 87 3.16 5.26 0.91
C GLY A 87 4.34 5.97 0.24
N PRO A 88 5.42 6.22 0.98
CA PRO A 88 6.53 7.01 0.47
C PRO A 88 7.30 6.25 -0.63
N PRO A 89 7.93 6.96 -1.60
CA PRO A 89 8.62 6.33 -2.73
C PRO A 89 9.66 5.28 -2.34
N ILE A 90 10.41 5.51 -1.26
CA ILE A 90 11.42 4.56 -0.77
C ILE A 90 10.81 3.20 -0.37
N MET A 91 9.56 3.18 0.11
CA MET A 91 8.87 1.98 0.54
C MET A 91 8.53 1.07 -0.64
N PHE A 92 8.20 1.64 -1.80
CA PHE A 92 7.79 0.88 -2.98
C PHE A 92 8.84 -0.15 -3.38
N ARG A 93 10.11 0.27 -3.47
CA ARG A 93 11.21 -0.62 -3.86
C ARG A 93 11.28 -1.87 -2.99
N PHE A 94 11.23 -1.69 -1.66
CA PHE A 94 11.35 -2.82 -0.73
C PHE A 94 10.10 -3.69 -0.71
N VAL A 95 8.91 -3.08 -0.74
CA VAL A 95 7.65 -3.83 -0.78
C VAL A 95 7.52 -4.65 -2.08
N ILE A 96 7.92 -4.09 -3.23
CA ILE A 96 7.94 -4.81 -4.50
C ILE A 96 8.87 -6.02 -4.43
N ILE A 97 10.07 -5.86 -3.86
CA ILE A 97 11.03 -6.98 -3.68
C ILE A 97 10.38 -8.09 -2.83
N GLU A 98 9.78 -7.74 -1.69
CA GLU A 98 9.12 -8.73 -0.84
C GLU A 98 7.94 -9.44 -1.52
N CYS A 99 7.13 -8.70 -2.28
CA CYS A 99 6.03 -9.28 -3.06
C CYS A 99 6.55 -10.25 -4.14
N ARG A 100 7.63 -9.88 -4.84
CA ARG A 100 8.25 -10.74 -5.86
C ARG A 100 8.92 -11.97 -5.25
N ASN A 101 9.53 -11.85 -4.07
CA ASN A 101 10.07 -12.99 -3.32
C ASN A 101 8.95 -13.99 -2.95
N LYS A 102 7.73 -13.51 -2.75
CA LYS A 102 6.53 -14.36 -2.56
C LYS A 102 5.89 -14.84 -3.87
N GLY A 103 6.46 -14.49 -5.03
CA GLY A 103 5.99 -14.95 -6.34
C GLY A 103 4.85 -14.14 -6.95
N ILE A 104 4.47 -12.99 -6.37
CA ILE A 104 3.40 -12.13 -6.90
C ILE A 104 3.90 -11.46 -8.19
N ALA A 105 3.12 -11.57 -9.27
CA ALA A 105 3.46 -11.01 -10.58
C ALA A 105 3.41 -9.47 -10.58
N ASP A 106 4.26 -8.84 -11.41
CA ASP A 106 4.35 -7.38 -11.53
C ASP A 106 3.01 -6.71 -11.88
N GLU A 107 2.16 -7.38 -12.65
CA GLU A 107 0.81 -6.90 -13.03
C GLU A 107 -0.22 -6.94 -11.89
N HIS A 108 0.07 -7.68 -10.82
CA HIS A 108 -0.77 -7.75 -9.61
C HIS A 108 -0.36 -6.72 -8.54
N LEU A 109 0.76 -6.03 -8.73
CA LEU A 109 1.23 -4.97 -7.85
C LEU A 109 0.68 -3.64 -8.35
N ILE A 110 -0.16 -3.00 -7.55
CA ILE A 110 -0.84 -1.74 -7.87
C ILE A 110 -0.28 -0.67 -6.94
N LEU A 111 0.26 0.40 -7.52
CA LEU A 111 0.91 1.48 -6.79
C LEU A 111 0.15 2.78 -6.99
N SER A 112 -0.09 3.50 -5.89
CA SER A 112 -0.57 4.89 -5.95
C SER A 112 0.62 5.82 -5.84
N LEU A 113 1.00 6.46 -6.95
CA LEU A 113 2.13 7.38 -6.98
C LEU A 113 1.75 8.75 -6.43
N GLU A 114 2.67 9.34 -5.66
CA GLU A 114 2.61 10.74 -5.25
C GLU A 114 3.69 11.51 -6.01
N ARG A 115 3.28 12.61 -6.66
CA ARG A 115 4.16 13.50 -7.45
C ARG A 115 3.83 14.95 -7.16
N GLN A 116 4.75 15.84 -7.50
CA GLN A 116 4.50 17.28 -7.41
C GLN A 116 3.47 17.71 -8.45
N MET A 117 2.21 17.79 -8.02
CA MET A 117 1.12 18.32 -8.85
C MET A 117 0.99 19.83 -8.61
N LYS A 118 0.77 20.59 -9.69
CA LYS A 118 0.34 21.99 -9.61
C LYS A 118 -1.02 22.21 -10.27
N CYS A 119 -1.14 21.87 -11.56
CA CYS A 119 -2.39 22.10 -12.29
C CYS A 119 -3.45 21.00 -12.10
N GLY A 120 -3.04 19.75 -11.87
CA GLY A 120 -3.96 18.60 -11.76
C GLY A 120 -4.69 18.20 -13.07
N VAL A 121 -4.43 18.89 -14.19
CA VAL A 121 -5.21 18.75 -15.44
C VAL A 121 -4.33 18.60 -16.69
N GLY A 122 -3.11 18.07 -16.54
CA GLY A 122 -2.21 17.75 -17.66
C GLY A 122 -1.55 18.95 -18.37
N LYS A 123 -1.69 20.18 -17.86
CA LYS A 123 -1.18 21.39 -18.54
C LYS A 123 0.27 21.76 -18.22
N CYS A 124 0.73 21.52 -16.98
CA CYS A 124 1.96 22.14 -16.47
C CYS A 124 3.21 21.25 -16.46
N GLY A 125 3.11 19.95 -16.75
CA GLY A 125 4.27 19.04 -16.75
C GLY A 125 4.86 18.66 -15.38
N HIS A 126 4.57 19.36 -14.28
CA HIS A 126 5.19 19.05 -12.97
C HIS A 126 4.99 17.60 -12.46
N CYS A 127 3.88 16.94 -12.82
CA CYS A 127 3.62 15.56 -12.45
C CYS A 127 4.00 14.56 -13.56
N GLN A 128 4.73 15.00 -14.58
CA GLN A 128 5.12 14.18 -15.71
C GLN A 128 6.21 13.19 -15.30
N MET A 129 6.14 12.01 -15.88
CA MET A 129 7.05 10.89 -15.70
C MET A 129 7.18 10.20 -17.06
N ASN A 130 8.30 10.40 -17.72
CA ASN A 130 8.50 10.11 -19.14
C ASN A 130 7.34 10.69 -19.99
N ASN A 131 6.52 9.82 -20.58
CA ASN A 131 5.39 10.15 -21.45
C ASN A 131 4.03 10.08 -20.73
N LYS A 132 4.01 9.99 -19.39
CA LYS A 132 2.80 9.88 -18.58
C LYS A 132 2.65 11.08 -17.65
N TYR A 133 1.43 11.60 -17.52
CA TYR A 133 1.05 12.61 -16.52
C TYR A 133 0.34 11.92 -15.36
N VAL A 134 0.97 11.88 -14.17
CA VAL A 134 0.35 11.21 -12.99
C VAL A 134 -1.02 11.79 -12.64
N CYS A 135 -1.29 13.08 -12.92
CA CYS A 135 -2.59 13.69 -12.67
C CYS A 135 -3.70 13.36 -13.68
N GLN A 136 -3.39 12.71 -14.80
CA GLN A 136 -4.37 12.35 -15.84
C GLN A 136 -4.36 10.85 -16.13
N ASP A 137 -3.17 10.29 -16.30
CA ASP A 137 -2.96 8.86 -16.55
C ASP A 137 -2.99 8.03 -15.26
N GLY A 138 -2.78 8.67 -14.11
CA GLY A 138 -2.68 8.02 -12.80
C GLY A 138 -3.76 8.49 -11.82
N PRO A 139 -3.46 8.56 -10.51
CA PRO A 139 -2.17 8.27 -9.85
C PRO A 139 -1.88 6.77 -9.64
N VAL A 140 -2.84 5.92 -9.99
CA VAL A 140 -2.78 4.47 -9.75
C VAL A 140 -2.30 3.74 -11.00
N PHE A 141 -1.24 2.95 -10.86
CA PHE A 141 -0.64 2.18 -11.95
C PHE A 141 -0.26 0.78 -11.47
N THR A 142 -0.16 -0.18 -12.37
CA THR A 142 0.50 -1.45 -12.09
C THR A 142 2.02 -1.30 -12.09
N TYR A 143 2.75 -2.13 -11.34
CA TYR A 143 4.21 -2.14 -11.42
C TYR A 143 4.71 -2.54 -12.81
N GLN A 144 3.97 -3.40 -13.51
CA GLN A 144 4.23 -3.76 -14.91
C GLN A 144 4.31 -2.53 -15.84
N GLU A 145 3.44 -1.53 -15.65
CA GLU A 145 3.47 -0.27 -16.41
C GLU A 145 4.65 0.62 -16.00
N LEU A 146 4.99 0.63 -14.70
CA LEU A 146 5.98 1.54 -14.13
C LEU A 146 7.43 1.07 -14.32
N LYS A 147 7.70 -0.25 -14.37
CA LYS A 147 9.06 -0.81 -14.34
C LYS A 147 9.95 -0.40 -15.53
N HIS A 148 9.35 0.12 -16.61
CA HIS A 148 10.06 0.63 -17.79
C HIS A 148 10.24 2.16 -17.78
N LEU A 149 9.70 2.83 -16.76
CA LEU A 149 9.72 4.28 -16.61
C LEU A 149 10.77 4.63 -15.56
N TRP A 150 11.99 4.96 -16.00
CA TRP A 150 13.14 5.19 -15.11
C TRP A 150 12.92 6.29 -14.06
N GLU A 151 12.03 7.24 -14.32
CA GLU A 151 11.68 8.31 -13.37
C GLU A 151 10.70 7.85 -12.28
N ALA A 152 10.08 6.67 -12.40
CA ALA A 152 8.86 6.30 -11.67
C ALA A 152 9.08 5.84 -10.24
N ILE A 153 10.03 4.92 -10.01
CA ILE A 153 10.25 4.23 -8.74
C ILE A 153 11.74 3.92 -8.58
#